data_AF-A0A2E4QRD1-F1
#
_entry.id   AF-A0A2E4QRD1-F1
#
_cell.length_a   1.000
_cell.length_b   1.000
_cell.length_c   1.000
_cell.angle_alpha   90.00
_cell.angle_beta   90.00
_cell.angle_gamma   90.00
#
_symmetry.space_group_name_H-M   'P 1'
#
loop_
_entity.id
_entity.type
_entity.pdbx_description
1 polymer ?
#
loop_
_entity_poly.entity_id
_entity_poly.type
_entity_poly.pdbx_seq_one_letter_code
_entity_poly.pdbx_strand_id
1 'polypeptide(L)'
;MATTVANLLFGWLFDFGLSANKAVATLAVSFVIGWLVFSLALIRGALIVDQQPVAGSVENNRLGAIVQGEIETSVNCGNAVRPSLYALDVFIPLIDLRQESKCEVGVANDAADLFSGIRLPGEMVWLHEIEIYRYFKAIYAVLGWVLVSLSILTFSGILRPWNH
;
A
#
# COMPACT_ATOMS: atom_id res chain seq x y z
N MET A 1 20.08 -8.96 -17.72
CA MET A 1 20.17 -7.97 -16.63
C MET A 1 19.18 -8.21 -15.50
N ALA A 2 17.88 -8.42 -15.77
CA ALA A 2 16.89 -8.67 -14.72
C ALA A 2 17.21 -9.89 -13.81
N THR A 3 17.80 -10.94 -14.36
CA THR A 3 18.20 -12.15 -13.62
C THR A 3 19.34 -11.90 -12.62
N THR A 4 20.27 -10.99 -12.92
CA THR A 4 21.41 -10.67 -12.05
C THR A 4 20.96 -9.86 -10.82
N VAL A 5 20.04 -8.91 -11.02
CA VAL A 5 19.50 -8.07 -9.95
C VAL A 5 18.61 -8.90 -9.02
N ALA A 6 17.76 -9.76 -9.57
CA ALA A 6 16.93 -10.66 -8.78
C ALA A 6 17.77 -11.60 -7.89
N ASN A 7 18.86 -12.16 -8.42
CA ASN A 7 19.75 -13.04 -7.66
C ASN A 7 20.53 -12.28 -6.57
N LEU A 8 20.94 -11.04 -6.82
CA LEU A 8 21.59 -10.19 -5.82
C LEU A 8 20.64 -9.80 -4.68
N LEU A 9 19.41 -9.40 -5.00
CA LEU A 9 18.38 -9.08 -4.01
C LEU A 9 18.02 -10.32 -3.18
N PHE A 10 17.90 -11.48 -3.83
CA PHE A 10 17.59 -12.74 -3.16
C PHE A 10 18.71 -13.21 -2.23
N GLY A 11 19.98 -13.09 -2.65
CA GLY A 11 21.13 -13.39 -1.80
C GLY A 11 21.26 -12.43 -0.62
N TRP A 12 21.03 -11.13 -0.83
CA TRP A 12 21.17 -10.14 0.23
C TRP A 12 20.06 -10.21 1.29
N LEU A 13 18.80 -10.36 0.85
CA LEU A 13 17.63 -10.35 1.73
C LEU A 13 17.29 -11.72 2.32
N PHE A 14 17.43 -12.80 1.54
CA PHE A 14 16.98 -14.14 1.91
C PHE A 14 18.11 -15.15 2.02
N ASP A 15 19.36 -14.77 1.72
CA ASP A 15 20.53 -15.66 1.72
C ASP A 15 20.28 -16.94 0.93
N PHE A 16 19.67 -16.78 -0.25
CA PHE A 16 19.25 -17.89 -1.11
C PHE A 16 18.28 -18.89 -0.46
N GLY A 17 17.49 -18.46 0.53
CA GLY A 17 16.53 -19.31 1.23
C GLY A 17 17.15 -20.17 2.35
N LEU A 18 18.40 -19.90 2.74
CA LEU A 18 19.10 -20.68 3.76
C LEU A 18 18.93 -20.13 5.19
N SER A 19 18.49 -18.87 5.36
CA SER A 19 18.38 -18.24 6.68
C SER A 19 16.97 -17.69 6.97
N ALA A 20 16.20 -18.48 7.73
CA ALA A 20 14.87 -18.10 8.21
C ALA A 20 14.86 -16.75 8.95
N ASN A 21 15.92 -16.46 9.73
CA ASN A 21 16.03 -15.22 10.48
C ASN A 21 16.10 -13.98 9.57
N LYS A 22 16.78 -14.06 8.42
CA LYS A 22 16.86 -12.92 7.48
C LYS A 22 15.54 -12.72 6.73
N ALA A 23 14.83 -13.81 6.42
CA ALA A 23 13.48 -13.73 5.87
C ALA A 23 12.53 -13.01 6.84
N VAL A 24 12.52 -13.39 8.11
CA VAL A 24 11.73 -12.71 9.15
C VAL A 24 12.12 -11.24 9.28
N ALA A 25 13.42 -10.93 9.34
CA ALA A 25 13.90 -9.55 9.44
C ALA A 25 13.47 -8.71 8.24
N THR A 26 13.58 -9.25 7.02
CA THR A 26 13.15 -8.57 5.80
C THR A 26 11.67 -8.27 5.82
N LEU A 27 10.82 -9.25 6.14
CA LEU A 27 9.37 -9.03 6.27
C LEU A 27 9.04 -7.98 7.33
N ALA A 28 9.69 -8.05 8.49
CA ALA A 28 9.45 -7.11 9.59
C ALA A 28 9.85 -5.68 9.21
N VAL A 29 11.01 -5.49 8.57
CA VAL A 29 11.46 -4.18 8.10
C VAL A 29 10.52 -3.62 7.04
N SER A 30 10.15 -4.43 6.03
CA SER A 30 9.19 -4.00 5.01
C SER A 30 7.83 -3.65 5.60
N PHE A 31 7.35 -4.41 6.58
CA PHE A 31 6.12 -4.07 7.30
C PHE A 31 6.21 -2.72 8.03
N VAL A 32 7.29 -2.48 8.78
CA VAL A 32 7.50 -1.22 9.50
C VAL A 32 7.57 -0.03 8.54
N ILE A 33 8.24 -0.18 7.39
CA ILE A 33 8.29 0.87 6.36
C ILE A 33 6.88 1.21 5.86
N GLY A 34 6.08 0.19 5.50
CA GLY A 34 4.70 0.39 5.05
C GLY A 34 3.84 1.07 6.13
N TRP A 35 3.94 0.61 7.38
CA TRP A 35 3.23 1.21 8.50
C TRP A 35 3.59 2.68 8.69
N LEU A 36 4.87 3.06 8.64
CA LEU A 36 5.29 4.45 8.75
C LEU A 36 4.73 5.32 7.62
N VAL A 37 4.84 4.84 6.37
CA VAL A 37 4.35 5.61 5.20
C VAL A 37 2.83 5.80 5.25
N PHE A 38 2.05 4.77 5.56
CA PHE A 38 0.60 4.90 5.67
C PHE A 38 0.15 5.68 6.91
N SER A 39 0.94 5.69 7.99
CA SER A 39 0.69 6.56 9.14
C SER A 39 0.90 8.03 8.77
N LEU A 40 1.96 8.33 8.01
CA LEU A 40 2.18 9.65 7.46
C LEU A 40 1.05 10.06 6.51
N ALA A 41 0.65 9.18 5.59
CA ALA A 41 -0.46 9.42 4.67
C ALA A 41 -1.77 9.73 5.42
N LEU A 42 -2.04 9.05 6.53
CA LEU A 42 -3.22 9.29 7.35
C LEU A 42 -3.18 10.67 8.03
N ILE A 43 -2.05 11.01 8.67
CA ILE A 43 -1.86 12.31 9.34
C ILE A 43 -1.94 13.46 8.33
N ARG A 44 -1.49 13.22 7.10
CA ARG A 44 -1.54 14.18 5.98
C ARG A 44 -2.89 14.25 5.28
N GLY A 45 -3.87 13.42 5.65
CA GLY A 45 -5.18 13.39 5.02
C GLY A 45 -5.17 12.89 3.57
N ALA A 46 -4.15 12.13 3.16
CA ALA A 46 -4.04 11.54 1.82
C ALA A 46 -4.85 10.24 1.67
N LEU A 47 -5.52 9.79 2.74
CA LEU A 47 -6.44 8.65 2.75
C LEU A 47 -7.87 9.18 2.81
N ILE A 48 -8.62 8.97 1.74
CA ILE A 48 -10.01 9.37 1.60
C ILE A 48 -10.93 8.15 1.68
N VAL A 49 -12.15 8.31 2.18
CA VAL A 49 -13.13 7.22 2.22
C VAL A 49 -13.50 6.81 0.79
N ASP A 50 -13.38 5.52 0.47
CA ASP A 50 -13.85 4.98 -0.80
C ASP A 50 -15.39 4.83 -0.73
N GLN A 51 -16.10 5.86 -1.21
CA GLN A 51 -17.55 5.81 -1.35
C GLN A 51 -17.89 5.13 -2.67
N GLN A 52 -17.99 3.81 -2.65
CA GLN A 52 -18.69 3.11 -3.73
C GLN A 52 -20.16 3.56 -3.67
N PRO A 53 -20.72 4.20 -4.72
CA PRO A 53 -22.10 4.70 -4.68
C PRO A 53 -23.06 3.50 -4.69
N VAL A 54 -23.43 3.03 -3.51
CA VAL A 54 -24.51 2.06 -3.35
C VAL A 54 -25.81 2.85 -3.47
N ALA A 55 -26.61 2.55 -4.50
CA ALA A 55 -27.84 3.23 -4.86
C ALA A 55 -28.60 3.82 -3.66
N GLY A 56 -28.59 5.15 -3.53
CA GLY A 56 -29.35 5.82 -2.50
C GLY A 56 -30.84 5.84 -2.83
N SER A 57 -31.68 5.67 -1.81
CA SER A 57 -33.13 5.72 -1.97
C SER A 57 -33.58 7.15 -2.26
N VAL A 58 -34.01 7.40 -3.50
CA VAL A 58 -34.69 8.64 -3.86
C VAL A 58 -36.14 8.52 -3.40
N GLU A 59 -36.62 9.54 -2.69
CA GLU A 59 -37.99 9.65 -2.21
C GLU A 59 -38.99 9.36 -3.34
N ASN A 60 -39.94 8.45 -3.08
CA ASN A 60 -40.94 7.89 -3.99
C ASN A 60 -40.52 6.69 -4.86
N ASN A 61 -40.17 5.57 -4.20
CA ASN A 61 -40.30 4.19 -4.72
C ASN A 61 -39.69 3.90 -6.10
N ARG A 62 -38.73 4.72 -6.54
CA ARG A 62 -37.95 4.54 -7.77
C ARG A 62 -36.48 4.47 -7.38
N LEU A 63 -35.88 3.32 -7.63
CA LEU A 63 -34.44 3.14 -7.57
C LEU A 63 -33.84 3.99 -8.71
N GLY A 64 -33.10 5.03 -8.35
CA GLY A 64 -32.40 5.91 -9.27
C GLY A 64 -31.09 6.35 -8.65
N ALA A 65 -30.09 6.66 -9.48
CA ALA A 65 -28.85 7.25 -8.99
C ALA A 65 -29.13 8.64 -8.38
N ILE A 66 -28.58 8.93 -7.21
CA ILE A 66 -28.60 10.27 -6.63
C ILE A 66 -27.75 11.16 -7.55
N VAL A 67 -28.38 12.06 -8.31
CA VAL A 67 -27.69 12.92 -9.29
C VAL A 67 -27.29 14.29 -8.71
N GLN A 68 -27.75 14.67 -7.51
CA GLN A 68 -27.44 16.01 -6.98
C GLN A 68 -27.55 16.07 -5.46
N GLY A 69 -26.50 15.59 -4.80
CA GLY A 69 -25.99 16.22 -3.59
C GLY A 69 -24.62 16.77 -3.93
N GLU A 70 -24.24 17.92 -3.39
CA GLU A 70 -22.82 18.28 -3.29
C GLU A 70 -22.15 17.16 -2.50
N ILE A 71 -21.64 16.15 -3.22
CA ILE A 71 -20.86 15.09 -2.60
C ILE A 71 -19.56 15.81 -2.24
N GLU A 72 -19.31 16.06 -0.96
CA GLU A 72 -17.96 16.28 -0.49
C GLU A 72 -17.17 15.01 -0.85
N THR A 73 -16.61 14.98 -2.06
CA THR A 73 -16.02 13.81 -2.73
C THR A 73 -14.75 13.30 -2.07
N SER A 74 -14.44 13.76 -0.87
CA SER A 74 -13.18 13.47 -0.22
C SER A 74 -13.20 13.70 1.29
N VAL A 75 -14.06 12.95 1.97
CA VAL A 75 -14.01 12.87 3.43
C VAL A 75 -12.74 12.11 3.84
N ASN A 76 -11.88 12.76 4.63
CA ASN A 76 -10.68 12.13 5.19
C ASN A 76 -11.08 10.91 6.04
N CYS A 77 -10.34 9.80 5.88
CA CYS A 77 -10.61 8.58 6.62
C CYS A 77 -10.42 8.68 8.14
N GLY A 78 -9.60 9.62 8.62
CA GLY A 78 -9.43 9.88 10.05
C GLY A 78 -9.18 8.60 10.87
N ASN A 79 -10.05 8.28 11.83
CA ASN A 79 -9.90 7.10 12.69
C ASN A 79 -10.59 5.83 12.15
N ALA A 80 -11.16 5.86 10.93
CA ALA A 80 -11.89 4.73 10.37
C ALA A 80 -10.98 3.55 9.98
N VAL A 81 -9.68 3.82 9.79
CA VAL A 81 -8.66 2.83 9.41
C VAL A 81 -7.48 2.88 10.38
N ARG A 82 -6.93 1.71 10.69
CA ARG A 82 -5.68 1.59 11.45
C ARG A 82 -4.52 1.42 10.48
N PRO A 83 -3.51 2.33 10.45
CA PRO A 83 -2.41 2.27 9.49
C PRO A 83 -1.60 0.97 9.51
N SER A 84 -1.44 0.35 10.69
CA SER A 84 -0.75 -0.93 10.82
C SER A 84 -1.51 -2.07 10.14
N LEU A 85 -2.85 -2.09 10.26
CA LEU A 85 -3.69 -3.10 9.62
C LEU A 85 -3.78 -2.83 8.12
N TYR A 86 -3.88 -1.57 7.72
CA TYR A 86 -3.85 -1.17 6.31
C TYR A 86 -2.54 -1.59 5.63
N ALA A 87 -1.40 -1.38 6.29
CA ALA A 87 -0.11 -1.84 5.77
C ALA A 87 -0.06 -3.36 5.61
N LEU A 88 -0.57 -4.13 6.58
CA LEU A 88 -0.62 -5.60 6.47
C LEU A 88 -1.54 -6.07 5.33
N ASP A 89 -2.70 -5.44 5.18
CA ASP A 89 -3.70 -5.72 4.14
C ASP A 89 -3.08 -5.55 2.74
N VAL A 90 -2.38 -4.43 2.51
CA VAL A 90 -1.69 -4.16 1.23
C VAL A 90 -0.47 -5.06 1.03
N PHE A 91 0.26 -5.40 2.10
CA PHE A 91 1.51 -6.17 2.00
C PHE A 91 1.30 -7.66 1.80
N ILE A 92 0.28 -8.25 2.44
CA ILE A 92 0.05 -9.69 2.46
C ILE A 92 -1.14 -10.00 1.56
N PRO A 93 -0.93 -10.43 0.30
CA PRO A 93 -2.01 -10.57 -0.67
C PRO A 93 -3.06 -11.64 -0.32
N LEU A 94 -2.77 -12.50 0.66
CA LEU A 94 -3.66 -13.56 1.12
C LEU A 94 -4.60 -13.14 2.26
N ILE A 95 -4.34 -12.00 2.90
CA ILE A 95 -5.11 -11.55 4.08
C ILE A 95 -5.86 -10.28 3.69
N ASP A 96 -7.16 -10.42 3.44
CA ASP A 96 -8.08 -9.28 3.27
C ASP A 96 -8.65 -8.89 4.65
N LEU A 97 -8.08 -7.85 5.25
CA LEU A 97 -8.58 -7.22 6.48
C LEU A 97 -9.63 -6.15 6.19
N ARG A 98 -9.95 -5.94 4.91
CA ARG A 98 -10.98 -5.02 4.42
C ARG A 98 -10.75 -3.60 4.94
N GLN A 99 -9.48 -3.23 5.12
CA GLN A 99 -9.06 -1.86 5.47
C GLN A 99 -8.81 -1.07 4.20
N GLU A 100 -8.29 -1.73 3.16
CA GLU A 100 -8.09 -1.13 1.84
C GLU A 100 -9.42 -0.69 1.22
N SER A 101 -10.48 -1.49 1.33
CA SER A 101 -11.78 -1.17 0.73
C SER A 101 -12.55 -0.05 1.44
N LYS A 102 -12.04 0.47 2.56
CA LYS A 102 -12.67 1.57 3.30
C LYS A 102 -12.07 2.92 2.94
N CYS A 103 -10.79 2.91 2.58
CA CYS A 103 -9.99 4.11 2.39
C CYS A 103 -9.08 3.94 1.19
N GLU A 104 -9.20 4.83 0.22
CA GLU A 104 -8.31 4.88 -0.93
C GLU A 104 -7.33 6.06 -0.82
N VAL A 105 -6.17 5.92 -1.46
CA VAL A 105 -5.21 7.01 -1.59
C VAL A 105 -5.73 8.01 -2.63
N GLY A 106 -6.15 9.20 -2.17
CA GLY A 106 -6.78 10.21 -3.01
C GLY A 106 -6.69 11.62 -2.44
N VAL A 107 -7.16 12.59 -3.22
CA VAL A 107 -7.09 14.01 -2.87
C VAL A 107 -8.29 14.38 -2.00
N ALA A 108 -8.04 14.75 -0.74
CA ALA A 108 -8.99 15.55 0.02
C ALA A 108 -8.94 17.01 -0.41
N ASN A 109 -10.10 17.65 -0.56
CA ASN A 109 -10.21 19.06 -0.97
C ASN A 109 -9.43 20.01 -0.03
N ASP A 110 -9.10 19.55 1.19
CA ASP A 110 -8.32 20.27 2.21
C ASP A 110 -6.93 19.66 2.49
N ALA A 111 -6.47 18.65 1.73
CA ALA A 111 -5.12 18.09 1.88
C ALA A 111 -4.09 19.05 1.28
N ALA A 112 -3.74 20.04 2.09
CA ALA A 112 -2.79 21.11 1.80
C ALA A 112 -1.50 20.59 1.14
N ASP A 113 -1.25 21.13 -0.05
CA ASP A 113 0.01 21.50 -0.74
C ASP A 113 1.25 21.72 0.17
N LEU A 114 1.70 20.74 0.96
CA LEU A 114 2.77 20.93 1.94
C LEU A 114 4.15 20.45 1.48
N PHE A 115 4.25 19.80 0.32
CA PHE A 115 5.54 19.48 -0.31
C PHE A 115 5.54 19.87 -1.79
N SER A 116 5.68 21.16 -2.05
CA SER A 116 5.91 21.73 -3.40
C SER A 116 7.33 21.42 -3.89
N GLY A 117 7.64 20.14 -4.11
CA GLY A 117 8.75 19.65 -4.91
C GLY A 117 10.19 19.85 -4.39
N ILE A 118 11.10 19.07 -4.94
CA ILE A 118 12.54 19.29 -4.85
C ILE A 118 12.92 20.19 -6.03
N ARG A 119 13.53 21.36 -5.76
CA ARG A 119 14.01 22.27 -6.82
C ARG A 119 15.25 21.69 -7.50
N LEU A 120 15.07 20.87 -8.53
CA LEU A 120 16.12 20.53 -9.49
C LEU A 120 16.20 21.65 -10.56
N PRO A 121 17.40 22.12 -10.92
CA PRO A 121 17.54 23.19 -11.90
C PRO A 121 17.24 22.65 -13.31
N GLY A 122 16.08 23.00 -13.87
CA GLY A 122 15.80 22.84 -15.31
C GLY A 122 14.45 22.22 -15.70
N GLU A 123 13.70 21.63 -14.77
CA GLU A 123 12.42 20.97 -15.10
C GLU A 123 11.47 21.05 -13.90
N MET A 124 10.29 21.64 -14.07
CA MET A 124 9.25 21.64 -13.03
C MET A 124 8.60 20.26 -12.98
N VAL A 125 9.15 19.35 -12.18
CA VAL A 125 8.50 18.06 -11.91
C VAL A 125 7.50 18.24 -10.76
N TRP A 126 6.23 18.41 -11.12
CA TRP A 126 5.11 18.41 -10.17
C TRP A 126 4.84 16.95 -9.73
N LEU A 127 5.66 16.40 -8.83
CA LEU A 127 5.28 15.15 -8.17
C LEU A 127 4.18 15.49 -7.16
N HIS A 128 2.92 15.35 -7.56
CA HIS A 128 1.79 15.42 -6.63
C HIS A 128 2.05 14.39 -5.52
N GLU A 129 2.07 14.82 -4.26
CA GLU A 129 2.36 13.97 -3.09
C GLU A 129 1.48 12.69 -3.07
N ILE A 130 0.28 12.81 -3.61
CA ILE A 130 -0.74 11.77 -3.72
C ILE A 130 -0.34 10.70 -4.74
N GLU A 131 0.30 11.10 -5.84
CA GLU A 131 0.85 10.15 -6.81
C GLU A 131 1.96 9.32 -6.17
N ILE A 132 2.81 9.93 -5.34
CA ILE A 132 3.87 9.21 -4.62
C ILE A 132 3.25 8.13 -3.71
N TYR A 133 2.20 8.45 -2.94
CA TYR A 133 1.54 7.44 -2.11
C TYR A 133 0.85 6.35 -2.94
N ARG A 134 0.27 6.68 -4.11
CA ARG A 134 -0.32 5.69 -5.03
C ARG A 134 0.73 4.75 -5.60
N TYR A 135 1.84 5.30 -6.11
CA TYR A 135 2.97 4.52 -6.61
C TYR A 135 3.58 3.68 -5.50
N PHE A 136 3.76 4.25 -4.31
CA PHE A 136 4.26 3.51 -3.16
C PHE A 136 3.32 2.35 -2.81
N LYS A 137 2.01 2.57 -2.72
CA LYS A 137 1.02 1.50 -2.46
C LYS A 137 1.14 0.37 -3.48
N ALA A 138 1.22 0.70 -4.78
CA ALA A 138 1.34 -0.29 -5.84
C ALA A 138 2.66 -1.07 -5.76
N ILE A 139 3.80 -0.38 -5.62
CA ILE A 139 5.12 -1.00 -5.47
C ILE A 139 5.16 -1.87 -4.20
N TYR A 140 4.58 -1.37 -3.11
CA TYR A 140 4.52 -2.06 -1.84
C TYR A 140 3.70 -3.35 -1.91
N ALA A 141 2.57 -3.34 -2.60
CA ALA A 141 1.77 -4.54 -2.85
C ALA A 141 2.54 -5.58 -3.69
N VAL A 142 3.22 -5.15 -4.76
CA VAL A 142 4.03 -6.04 -5.60
C VAL A 142 5.22 -6.62 -4.81
N LEU A 143 5.92 -5.79 -4.04
CA LEU A 143 7.02 -6.23 -3.18
C LEU A 143 6.52 -7.21 -2.12
N GLY A 144 5.38 -6.92 -1.48
CA GLY A 144 4.75 -7.81 -0.52
C GLY A 144 4.47 -9.20 -1.12
N TRP A 145 3.91 -9.25 -2.32
CA TRP A 145 3.68 -10.50 -3.02
C TRP A 145 4.96 -11.31 -3.26
N VAL A 146 6.03 -10.65 -3.71
CA VAL A 146 7.34 -11.29 -3.93
C VAL A 146 7.95 -11.75 -2.61
N LEU A 147 8.04 -10.88 -1.61
CA LEU A 147 8.69 -11.17 -0.33
C LEU A 147 7.96 -12.26 0.46
N VAL A 148 6.62 -12.25 0.48
CA VAL A 148 5.82 -13.29 1.14
C VAL A 148 6.02 -14.64 0.43
N SER A 149 5.99 -14.67 -0.91
CA SER A 149 6.22 -15.90 -1.69
C SER A 149 7.61 -16.49 -1.43
N LEU A 150 8.66 -15.65 -1.46
CA LEU A 150 10.03 -16.08 -1.15
C LEU A 150 10.18 -16.54 0.31
N SER A 151 9.48 -15.89 1.24
CA SER A 151 9.47 -16.29 2.65
C SER A 151 8.83 -17.67 2.83
N ILE A 152 7.72 -17.95 2.15
CA ILE A 152 7.08 -19.28 2.17
C ILE A 152 8.04 -20.34 1.64
N LEU A 153 8.74 -20.08 0.53
CA LEU A 153 9.76 -20.99 -0.02
C LEU A 153 10.94 -21.19 0.93
N THR A 154 11.33 -20.15 1.67
CA THR A 154 12.40 -20.21 2.67
C THR A 154 11.97 -21.07 3.87
N PHE A 155 10.75 -20.90 4.37
CA PHE A 155 10.24 -21.66 5.51
C PHE A 155 9.87 -23.11 5.15
N SER A 156 9.44 -23.37 3.92
CA SER A 156 9.12 -24.73 3.48
C SER A 156 10.34 -25.63 3.44
N GLY A 157 11.56 -25.06 3.40
CA GLY A 157 12.81 -25.81 3.38
C GLY A 157 13.02 -26.60 2.10
N ILE A 158 12.22 -26.38 1.05
CA ILE A 158 12.31 -27.10 -0.22
C ILE A 158 13.67 -26.88 -0.93
N LEU A 159 14.35 -25.78 -0.59
CA LEU A 159 15.67 -25.42 -1.11
C LEU A 159 16.84 -26.02 -0.30
N ARG A 160 16.58 -26.69 0.84
CA ARG A 160 17.64 -27.39 1.56
C ARG A 160 18.03 -28.66 0.79
N PRO A 161 19.28 -28.81 0.34
CA PRO A 161 19.73 -30.07 -0.23
C PRO A 161 19.63 -31.15 0.85
N TRP A 162 18.86 -32.20 0.57
CA TRP A 162 18.84 -33.42 1.37
C TRP A 162 20.20 -34.10 1.21
N ASN A 163 21.11 -33.82 2.12
CA ASN A 163 22.30 -34.64 2.30
C ASN A 163 21.87 -35.85 3.16
N HIS A 164 21.49 -36.93 2.48
CA HIS A 164 21.54 -38.28 3.04
C HIS A 164 22.96 -38.84 2.85
#